data_AF-A0A3L7VS04-F1
#
_entry.id   AF-A0A3L7VS04-F1
#
_cell.length_a   1.000
_cell.length_b   1.000
_cell.length_c   1.000
_cell.angle_alpha   90.00
_cell.angle_beta   90.00
_cell.angle_gamma   90.00
#
_symmetry.space_group_name_H-M   'P 1'
#
loop_
_entity.id
_entity.type
_entity.pdbx_description
1 polymer ?
#
loop_
_entity_poly.entity_id
_entity_poly.type
_entity_poly.pdbx_seq_one_letter_code
_entity_poly.pdbx_strand_id
1 'polypeptide(L)'
;MNSSTVETQFPQATDANVSDDVLAVNLSDGRMISVPIAWYPRLSHGTSVERSHWRLIGNGRGIHWPDLDEDISVANLLAGQTSGESQTSFKRWLEQRSIPQIDR
;
A
#
# COMPACT_ATOMS: atom_id res chain seq x y z
N MET A 1 -2.04 5.63 -41.04
CA MET A 1 -1.86 5.03 -39.69
C MET A 1 -2.68 5.86 -38.72
N ASN A 2 -3.65 5.26 -38.04
CA ASN A 2 -4.32 5.91 -36.92
C ASN A 2 -3.60 5.48 -35.64
N SER A 3 -2.97 6.43 -34.96
CA SER A 3 -2.49 6.24 -33.60
C SER A 3 -3.56 6.78 -32.67
N SER A 4 -4.23 5.90 -31.93
CA SER A 4 -5.06 6.32 -30.81
C SER A 4 -4.13 6.72 -29.68
N THR A 5 -4.01 8.03 -29.44
CA THR A 5 -3.45 8.54 -28.18
C THR A 5 -4.33 8.03 -27.06
N VAL A 6 -3.85 7.05 -26.28
CA VAL A 6 -4.49 6.67 -25.03
C VAL A 6 -4.35 7.87 -24.11
N GLU A 7 -5.45 8.55 -23.81
CA GLU A 7 -5.50 9.41 -22.62
C GLU A 7 -5.27 8.48 -21.42
N THR A 8 -4.07 8.53 -20.84
CA THR A 8 -3.66 7.60 -19.79
C THR A 8 -4.37 7.95 -18.48
N GLN A 9 -5.65 7.60 -18.39
CA GLN A 9 -6.37 7.64 -17.14
C GLN A 9 -5.90 6.43 -16.32
N PHE A 10 -4.97 6.65 -15.39
CA PHE A 10 -4.54 5.60 -14.48
C PHE A 10 -5.74 5.13 -13.68
N PRO A 11 -6.00 3.80 -13.63
CA PRO A 11 -7.12 3.31 -12.86
C PRO A 11 -6.90 3.61 -11.38
N GLN A 12 -8.00 3.80 -10.67
CA GLN A 12 -8.01 4.09 -9.25
C GLN A 12 -8.24 2.79 -8.46
N ALA A 13 -7.62 2.66 -7.29
CA ALA A 13 -7.99 1.61 -6.35
C ALA A 13 -9.43 1.82 -5.88
N THR A 14 -10.19 0.73 -5.88
CA THR A 14 -11.57 0.67 -5.37
C THR A 14 -11.64 -0.14 -4.08
N ASP A 15 -10.74 -1.11 -3.93
CA ASP A 15 -10.69 -1.99 -2.76
C ASP A 15 -9.28 -2.59 -2.59
N ALA A 16 -8.93 -2.97 -1.36
CA ALA A 16 -7.65 -3.57 -1.03
C ALA A 16 -7.81 -4.71 -0.01
N ASN A 17 -7.15 -5.82 -0.26
CA ASN A 17 -7.08 -6.95 0.66
C ASN A 17 -5.62 -7.36 0.88
N VAL A 18 -5.27 -7.59 2.14
CA VAL A 18 -3.91 -7.96 2.53
C VAL A 18 -3.96 -9.30 3.24
N SER A 19 -3.19 -10.25 2.71
CA SER A 19 -2.96 -11.57 3.31
C SER A 19 -1.55 -11.64 3.89
N ASP A 20 -1.13 -12.82 4.34
CA ASP A 20 0.22 -13.02 4.85
C ASP A 20 1.30 -12.96 3.76
N ASP A 21 0.94 -13.18 2.50
CA ASP A 21 1.90 -13.23 1.39
C ASP A 21 1.74 -12.09 0.39
N VAL A 22 0.50 -11.60 0.20
CA VAL A 22 0.19 -10.64 -0.87
C VAL A 22 -0.69 -9.47 -0.43
N LEU A 23 -0.41 -8.31 -1.03
CA LEU A 23 -1.34 -7.18 -1.15
C LEU A 23 -2.05 -7.30 -2.51
N ALA A 24 -3.38 -7.46 -2.47
CA ALA A 24 -4.25 -7.46 -3.63
C ALA A 24 -5.09 -6.18 -3.68
N VAL A 25 -5.16 -5.53 -4.85
CA VAL A 25 -5.88 -4.27 -5.05
C VAL A 25 -6.79 -4.39 -6.25
N ASN A 26 -8.07 -4.11 -6.05
CA ASN A 26 -9.06 -3.97 -7.11
C ASN A 26 -9.00 -2.57 -7.71
N LEU A 27 -9.09 -2.50 -9.03
CA LEU A 27 -8.97 -1.27 -9.80
C LEU A 27 -10.29 -0.92 -10.48
N SER A 28 -10.52 0.38 -10.69
CA SER A 28 -11.74 0.93 -11.27
C SER A 28 -11.99 0.51 -12.72
N ASP A 29 -10.97 -0.02 -13.41
CA ASP A 29 -11.05 -0.55 -14.77
C ASP A 29 -11.35 -2.07 -14.82
N GLY A 30 -11.68 -2.68 -13.68
CA GLY A 30 -12.03 -4.09 -13.56
C GLY A 30 -10.84 -5.04 -13.41
N ARG A 31 -9.61 -4.51 -13.37
CA ARG A 31 -8.42 -5.32 -13.07
C ARG A 31 -8.26 -5.55 -11.56
N MET A 32 -7.55 -6.62 -11.23
CA MET A 32 -6.96 -6.84 -9.92
C MET A 32 -5.44 -6.95 -10.09
N ILE A 33 -4.69 -6.30 -9.20
CA ILE A 33 -3.22 -6.42 -9.13
C ILE A 33 -2.86 -7.03 -7.78
N SER A 34 -1.97 -8.01 -7.79
CA SER A 34 -1.41 -8.62 -6.58
C SER A 34 0.10 -8.49 -6.58
N VAL A 35 0.67 -8.07 -5.46
CA VAL A 35 2.12 -7.95 -5.24
C VAL A 35 2.51 -8.61 -3.91
N PRO A 36 3.75 -9.09 -3.76
CA PRO A 36 4.22 -9.65 -2.50
C PRO A 36 4.19 -8.60 -1.37
N ILE A 37 3.65 -8.95 -0.20
CA ILE A 37 3.65 -8.05 0.96
C ILE A 37 5.07 -7.69 1.42
N ALA A 38 6.04 -8.58 1.15
CA ALA A 38 7.46 -8.36 1.42
C ALA A 38 8.05 -7.11 0.73
N TRP A 39 7.37 -6.55 -0.28
CA TRP A 39 7.75 -5.28 -0.91
C TRP A 39 7.53 -4.06 0.00
N TYR A 40 6.71 -4.21 1.03
CA TYR A 40 6.29 -3.14 1.95
C TYR A 40 6.58 -3.58 3.39
N PRO A 41 7.78 -3.26 3.93
CA PRO A 41 8.23 -3.75 5.22
C PRO A 41 7.25 -3.51 6.37
N ARG A 42 6.62 -2.33 6.42
CA ARG A 42 5.63 -2.00 7.45
C ARG A 42 4.38 -2.87 7.37
N LEU A 43 3.84 -3.09 6.17
CA LEU A 43 2.72 -4.02 5.96
C LEU A 43 3.07 -5.46 6.35
N SER A 44 4.27 -5.92 5.95
CA SER A 44 4.76 -7.25 6.31
C SER A 44 4.83 -7.46 7.83
N HIS A 45 5.14 -6.42 8.60
CA HIS A 45 5.19 -6.46 10.07
C HIS A 45 3.86 -6.11 10.76
N GLY A 46 2.83 -5.73 10.01
CA GLY A 46 1.50 -5.45 10.55
C GLY A 46 0.76 -6.73 10.92
N THR A 47 -0.08 -6.66 11.95
CA THR A 47 -1.05 -7.71 12.28
C THR A 47 -2.19 -7.73 11.26
N SER A 48 -2.96 -8.83 11.19
CA SER A 48 -4.13 -8.91 10.31
C SER A 48 -5.15 -7.80 10.57
N VAL A 49 -5.29 -7.35 11.83
CA VAL A 49 -6.19 -6.25 12.21
C VAL A 49 -5.70 -4.93 11.63
N GLU A 50 -4.43 -4.58 11.86
CA GLU A 50 -3.84 -3.34 11.31
C GLU A 50 -3.86 -3.35 9.78
N ARG A 51 -3.57 -4.48 9.15
CA ARG A 51 -3.62 -4.65 7.69
C ARG A 51 -5.03 -4.52 7.11
N SER A 52 -6.06 -4.87 7.88
CA SER A 52 -7.46 -4.67 7.50
C SER A 52 -7.95 -3.23 7.68
N HIS A 53 -7.25 -2.44 8.48
CA HIS A 53 -7.58 -1.04 8.73
C HIS A 53 -6.85 -0.15 7.73
N TRP A 54 -7.51 0.14 6.61
CA TRP A 54 -7.00 1.01 5.57
C TRP A 54 -8.08 1.95 5.03
N ARG A 55 -7.64 2.99 4.31
CA ARG A 55 -8.53 3.90 3.58
C ARG A 55 -7.93 4.32 2.25
N LEU A 56 -8.77 4.55 1.25
CA LEU A 56 -8.33 5.18 -0.01
C LEU A 56 -7.96 6.64 0.23
N ILE A 57 -6.91 7.11 -0.46
CA ILE A 57 -6.48 8.50 -0.47
C ILE A 57 -6.30 9.01 -1.90
N GLY A 58 -6.31 10.33 -2.07
CA GLY A 58 -6.09 10.96 -3.37
C GLY A 58 -7.10 10.51 -4.45
N ASN A 59 -8.36 10.27 -4.06
CA ASN A 59 -9.40 9.71 -4.93
C ASN A 59 -8.98 8.34 -5.52
N GLY A 60 -8.58 7.40 -4.67
CA GLY A 60 -8.15 6.05 -5.08
C GLY A 60 -6.79 6.00 -5.78
N ARG A 61 -5.99 7.07 -5.77
CA ARG A 61 -4.61 7.06 -6.30
C ARG A 61 -3.62 6.41 -5.34
N GLY A 62 -3.98 6.30 -4.07
CA GLY A 62 -3.21 5.59 -3.06
C GLY A 62 -4.09 4.94 -2.00
N ILE A 63 -3.46 4.11 -1.19
CA ILE A 63 -4.06 3.39 -0.08
C ILE A 63 -3.21 3.69 1.17
N HIS A 64 -3.88 4.10 2.25
CA HIS A 64 -3.25 4.49 3.50
C HIS A 64 -3.62 3.52 4.62
N TRP A 65 -2.62 3.00 5.32
CA TRP A 65 -2.76 2.21 6.55
C TRP A 65 -2.37 3.06 7.76
N PRO A 66 -3.34 3.66 8.50
CA PRO A 66 -3.05 4.56 9.61
C PRO A 66 -2.29 3.88 10.75
N ASP A 67 -2.63 2.63 11.10
CA ASP A 67 -2.00 1.93 12.22
C ASP A 67 -0.53 1.54 11.93
N LEU A 68 -0.17 1.50 10.64
CA LEU A 68 1.15 1.15 10.17
C LEU A 68 1.93 2.37 9.67
N ASP A 69 1.31 3.55 9.62
CA ASP A 69 1.89 4.76 9.04
C ASP A 69 2.45 4.49 7.62
N GLU A 70 1.68 3.80 6.77
CA GLU A 70 2.13 3.40 5.43
C GLU A 70 1.18 3.94 4.34
N ASP A 71 1.77 4.51 3.28
CA ASP A 71 1.06 4.98 2.08
C ASP A 71 1.60 4.26 0.84
N ILE A 72 0.70 3.61 0.10
CA ILE A 72 1.06 2.91 -1.14
C ILE A 72 0.34 3.55 -2.33
N SER A 73 1.13 3.94 -3.33
CA SER A 73 0.66 4.50 -4.60
C SER A 73 0.19 3.41 -5.56
N VAL A 74 -0.99 3.58 -6.16
CA VAL A 74 -1.50 2.70 -7.22
C VAL A 74 -0.60 2.75 -8.47
N ALA A 75 0.00 3.91 -8.75
CA ALA A 75 0.95 4.04 -9.85
C ALA A 75 2.21 3.19 -9.62
N ASN A 76 2.69 3.11 -8.38
CA ASN A 76 3.86 2.28 -8.05
C ASN A 76 3.52 0.79 -8.18
N LEU A 77 2.32 0.37 -7.74
CA LEU A 77 1.83 -0.99 -7.92
C LEU A 77 1.78 -1.37 -9.41
N LEU A 78 1.19 -0.51 -10.25
CA LEU A 78 1.12 -0.71 -11.70
C LEU A 78 2.50 -0.76 -12.37
N ALA A 79 3.47 -0.01 -11.85
CA ALA A 79 4.83 0.01 -12.34
C ALA A 79 5.72 -1.12 -11.79
N GLY A 80 5.21 -1.95 -10.87
CA GLY A 80 6.00 -2.99 -10.19
C GLY A 80 7.09 -2.43 -9.28
N GLN A 81 6.88 -1.22 -8.72
CA GLN A 81 7.83 -0.58 -7.81
C GLN A 81 7.55 -0.95 -6.35
N THR A 82 8.60 -1.39 -5.67
CA THR A 82 8.58 -1.72 -4.23
C THR A 82 8.57 -0.47 -3.35
N SER A 83 8.46 -0.64 -2.03
CA SER A 83 8.60 0.47 -1.09
C SER A 83 9.94 1.20 -1.29
N GLY A 84 9.87 2.53 -1.24
CA GLY A 84 11.04 3.42 -1.21
C GLY A 84 11.55 3.70 0.21
N GLU A 85 11.02 3.01 1.22
CA GLU A 85 11.40 3.24 2.61
C GLU A 85 12.90 2.96 2.85
N SER A 86 13.57 3.92 3.49
CA SER A 86 14.96 3.73 3.91
C SER A 86 15.06 2.84 5.16
N GLN A 87 16.17 2.10 5.30
CA GLN A 87 16.43 1.28 6.49
C GLN A 87 16.37 2.10 7.80
N THR A 88 16.81 3.35 7.78
CA THR A 88 16.73 4.26 8.94
C THR A 88 15.30 4.62 9.31
N SER A 89 14.45 4.87 8.32
CA SER A 89 13.01 5.11 8.53
C SER A 89 12.35 3.88 9.14
N PHE A 90 12.58 2.72 8.52
CA PHE A 90 11.97 1.47 8.97
C PHE A 90 12.41 1.09 10.39
N LYS A 91 13.70 1.25 10.70
CA LYS A 91 14.23 1.02 12.06
C LYS A 91 13.55 1.91 13.10
N ARG A 92 13.40 3.21 12.82
CA ARG A 92 12.72 4.15 13.74
C ARG A 92 11.27 3.75 13.97
N TRP A 93 10.57 3.31 12.93
CA TRP A 93 9.20 2.82 13.02
C TRP A 93 9.09 1.56 13.90
N LEU A 94 10.00 0.58 13.75
CA LEU A 94 10.07 -0.60 14.62
C LEU A 94 10.33 -0.24 16.09
N GLU A 95 11.23 0.72 16.34
CA GLU A 95 11.54 1.19 17.69
C GLU A 95 10.30 1.83 18.35
N GLN A 96 9.57 2.68 17.62
CA GLN A 96 8.34 3.31 18.13
C GLN A 96 7.25 2.30 18.51
N ARG A 97 7.12 1.22 17.73
CA ARG A 97 6.16 0.13 18.00
C ARG A 97 6.54 -0.74 19.19
N SER A 98 7.82 -0.82 19.49
CA SER A 98 8.34 -1.64 20.60
C SER A 98 8.24 -0.93 21.95
N ILE A 99 7.92 0.36 21.98
CA ILE A 99 7.72 1.12 23.22
C ILE A 99 6.32 0.79 23.74
N PRO A 100 6.19 0.14 24.91
CA PRO A 100 4.89 -0.02 25.56
C PRO A 100 4.29 1.37 25.76
N GLN A 101 3.07 1.59 25.29
CA GLN A 101 2.31 2.78 25.62
C GLN A 101 2.10 2.77 27.14
N ILE A 102 3.01 3.40 27.88
CA ILE A 102 2.78 3.71 29.29
C ILE A 102 1.69 4.77 29.27
N ASP A 103 0.49 4.36 29.69
CA ASP A 103 -0.72 5.15 29.80
C ASP A 103 -0.45 6.60 30.19
N ARG A 104 -1.07 7.53 29.46
CA ARG A 104 -1.21 8.94 29.85
C ARG A 104 -2.54 9.16 30.56
#